data_AF-A0A930MCG6-F1
#
_entry.id   AF-A0A930MCG6-F1
#
_cell.length_a   1.000
_cell.length_b   1.000
_cell.length_c   1.000
_cell.angle_alpha   90.00
_cell.angle_beta   90.00
_cell.angle_gamma   90.00
#
_symmetry.space_group_name_H-M   'P 1'
#
loop_
_entity.id
_entity.type
_entity.pdbx_description
1 polymer ?
#
loop_
_entity_poly.entity_id
_entity_poly.type
_entity_poly.pdbx_seq_one_letter_code
_entity_poly.pdbx_strand_id
1 'polypeptide(L)' 'MTQDEVRALLVQTGAIMDGHFLLTSGLHSPHYVE' A
#
# COMPACT_ATOMS: atom_id res chain seq x y z
N MET A 1 -11.33 14.82 7.12
CA MET A 1 -10.69 13.55 6.74
C MET A 1 -9.62 13.22 7.75
N THR A 2 -9.72 12.08 8.41
CA THR A 2 -8.69 11.53 9.30
C THR A 2 -7.68 10.71 8.49
N GLN A 3 -6.53 10.40 9.10
CA GLN A 3 -5.53 9.51 8.49
C GLN A 3 -6.13 8.13 8.16
N ASP A 4 -7.00 7.61 9.03
CA ASP A 4 -7.63 6.31 8.84
C ASP A 4 -8.62 6.33 7.67
N GLU A 5 -9.37 7.42 7.50
CA GLU A 5 -10.28 7.61 6.36
C GLU A 5 -9.50 7.69 5.04
N VAL A 6 -8.36 8.39 5.01
CA VAL A 6 -7.49 8.44 3.82
C VAL A 6 -6.93 7.06 3.53
N ARG A 7 -6.41 6.35 4.54
CA ARG A 7 -5.87 4.99 4.37
C ARG A 7 -6.93 4.02 3.84
N ALA A 8 -8.14 4.08 4.37
CA ALA A 8 -9.24 3.23 3.93
C ALA A 8 -9.58 3.46 2.45
N LEU A 9 -9.62 4.72 2.01
CA LEU A 9 -9.85 5.04 0.60
C LEU A 9 -8.74 4.48 -0.29
N LEU A 10 -7.47 4.65 0.09
CA LEU A 10 -6.33 4.15 -0.70
C LEU A 10 -6.30 2.62 -0.81
N VAL A 11 -6.65 1.91 0.26
CA VAL A 11 -6.81 0.45 0.24
C VAL A 11 -8.00 0.07 -0.64
N GLN A 12 -9.15 0.75 -0.50
CA GLN A 12 -10.36 0.46 -1.26
C GLN A 12 -10.16 0.64 -2.77
N THR A 13 -9.38 1.65 -3.19
CA THR A 13 -9.07 1.90 -4.60
C THR A 13 -7.96 1.01 -5.14
N GLY A 14 -7.32 0.19 -4.30
CA GLY A 14 -6.16 -0.64 -4.69
C GLY A 14 -4.85 0.14 -4.79
N ALA A 15 -4.82 1.42 -4.40
CA ALA A 15 -3.60 2.22 -4.36
C ALA A 15 -2.64 1.76 -3.26
N ILE A 16 -3.14 1.08 -2.22
CA ILE A 16 -2.32 0.33 -1.26
C ILE A 16 -2.69 -1.15 -1.37
N MET A 17 -1.69 -1.99 -1.60
CA MET A 17 -1.83 -3.44 -1.70
C MET A 17 -1.04 -4.15 -0.59
N ASP A 18 -1.65 -5.16 0.04
CA ASP A 18 -1.03 -6.05 1.02
C ASP A 18 -0.56 -7.35 0.35
N GLY A 19 0.65 -7.81 0.68
CA GLY A 19 1.21 -9.02 0.10
C GLY A 19 2.68 -9.22 0.45
N HIS A 20 3.45 -9.78 -0.49
CA HIS A 20 4.89 -9.85 -0.39
C HIS A 20 5.48 -9.36 -1.71
N PHE A 21 5.97 -8.12 -1.69
CA PHE A 21 6.49 -7.44 -2.87
C PHE A 21 8.01 -7.34 -2.83
N LEU A 22 8.66 -7.58 -3.96
CA LEU A 22 10.04 -7.20 -4.21
C LEU A 22 10.04 -5.82 -4.85
N LEU A 23 10.53 -4.82 -4.13
CA LEU A 23 10.60 -3.44 -4.62
C LEU A 23 11.75 -3.27 -5.60
N THR A 24 11.74 -2.17 -6.36
CA THR A 24 12.82 -1.82 -7.29
C THR A 24 14.17 -1.59 -6.61
N SER A 25 14.17 -1.33 -5.30
CA SER A 25 15.37 -1.29 -4.45
C SER A 25 15.96 -2.67 -4.14
N GLY A 26 15.27 -3.76 -4.51
CA GLY A 26 15.62 -5.13 -4.14
C GLY A 26 15.17 -5.54 -2.73
N LEU A 27 14.50 -4.65 -1.99
CA LEU A 27 13.97 -4.94 -0.66
C LEU A 27 12.60 -5.60 -0.74
N HIS A 28 12.32 -6.43 0.26
CA HIS A 28 10.99 -7.03 0.44
C HIS A 28 10.12 -6.11 1.29
N SER A 29 8.88 -5.90 0.88
CA SER A 29 7.88 -5.13 1.62
C SER A 29 6.55 -5.88 1.68
N PRO A 30 5.86 -5.85 2.84
CA PRO A 30 4.51 -6.38 2.94
C PRO A 30 3.45 -5.49 2.26
N HIS A 31 3.82 -4.26 1.89
CA HIS A 31 2.93 -3.30 1.23
C HIS A 31 3.54 -2.78 -0.08
N TYR A 32 2.67 -2.48 -1.06
CA TYR A 32 3.01 -1.77 -2.29
C TYR A 32 2.04 -0.61 -2.53
N VAL A 33 2.53 0.47 -3.13
CA VAL A 33 1.75 1.67 -3.46
C VAL A 33 1.89 1.98 -4.95
N GLU A 34 0.76 2.14 -5.65
CA GLU A 34 0.67 2.50 -7.08
C GLU A 34 0.05 3.88 -7.29
#